data_AF-A0A9P5U759-F1
#
_entry.id   AF-A0A9P5U759-F1
#
_cell.length_a   1.000
_cell.length_b   1.000
_cell.length_c   1.000
_cell.angle_alpha   90.00
_cell.angle_beta   90.00
_cell.angle_gamma   90.00
#
_symmetry.space_group_name_H-M   'P 1'
#
loop_
_entity.id
_entity.type
_entity.pdbx_description
1 polymer ?
#
loop_
_entity_poly.entity_id
_entity_poly.type
_entity_poly.pdbx_seq_one_letter_code
_entity_poly.pdbx_strand_id
1 'polypeptide(L)' 'EIQYWAGVIMRNACRKDDSRGGIRQCANMTCGKWEEYPREFAKCRRCRKAKYCGKECQSTAWSEGHRFWC' A
#
# COMPACT_ATOMS: atom_id res chain seq x y z
N GLU A 1 -19.85 8.27 -3.50
CA GLU A 1 -19.84 7.84 -2.09
C GLU A 1 -18.44 7.86 -1.50
N ILE A 2 -18.33 7.94 -0.17
CA ILE A 2 -17.08 8.06 0.60
C ILE A 2 -16.09 6.92 0.31
N GLN A 3 -16.57 5.69 0.07
CA GLN A 3 -15.71 4.53 -0.22
C GLN A 3 -14.90 4.68 -1.52
N TYR A 4 -15.48 5.31 -2.54
CA TYR A 4 -14.75 5.59 -3.79
C TYR A 4 -13.57 6.51 -3.54
N TRP A 5 -13.81 7.63 -2.83
CA TRP A 5 -12.78 8.60 -2.49
C TRP A 5 -11.70 8.03 -1.58
N ALA A 6 -12.08 7.20 -0.59
CA ALA A 6 -11.12 6.47 0.23
C ALA A 6 -10.18 5.59 -0.62
N GLY A 7 -10.74 4.86 -1.58
CA GLY A 7 -9.94 4.06 -2.52
C GLY A 7 -9.03 4.91 -3.41
N VAL A 8 -9.47 6.07 -3.87
CA VAL A 8 -8.66 7.00 -4.68
C VAL A 8 -7.50 7.58 -3.88
N ILE A 9 -7.78 8.11 -2.69
CA ILE A 9 -6.77 8.75 -1.82
C ILE A 9 -5.69 7.74 -1.44
N MET A 10 -6.10 6.58 -0.91
CA MET A 10 -5.15 5.59 -0.40
C MET A 10 -4.28 4.98 -1.50
N ARG A 11 -4.83 4.76 -2.71
CA ARG A 11 -4.02 4.30 -3.85
C ARG A 11 -3.03 5.35 -4.35
N ASN A 12 -3.38 6.63 -4.29
CA ASN A 12 -2.46 7.71 -4.65
C ASN A 12 -1.34 7.85 -3.60
N ALA A 13 -1.64 7.72 -2.31
CA ALA A 13 -0.64 7.76 -1.25
C ALA A 13 0.43 6.65 -1.39
N CYS A 14 0.03 5.47 -1.87
CA CYS A 14 0.95 4.34 -2.11
C CYS A 14 1.42 4.22 -3.57
N ARG A 15 1.35 5.30 -4.34
CA ARG A 15 1.69 5.27 -5.77
C ARG A 15 3.18 4.98 -5.98
N LYS A 16 3.48 4.36 -7.12
CA LYS A 16 4.85 4.22 -7.62
C LYS A 16 5.49 5.60 -7.78
N ASP A 17 6.72 5.74 -7.29
CA ASP A 17 7.53 6.93 -7.49
C ASP A 17 8.51 6.69 -8.64
N ASP A 18 8.21 7.25 -9.81
CA ASP A 18 9.06 7.15 -11.00
C ASP A 18 10.36 7.94 -10.86
N SER A 19 10.39 9.00 -10.04
CA SER A 19 11.61 9.77 -9.78
C SER A 19 12.63 9.00 -8.94
N ARG A 20 12.17 7.96 -8.22
CA ARG A 20 13.01 7.06 -7.41
C ARG A 20 13.24 5.69 -8.05
N GLY A 21 13.19 5.61 -9.38
CA GLY A 21 13.44 4.33 -10.08
C GLY A 21 12.24 3.37 -10.08
N GLY A 22 11.03 3.86 -9.78
CA GLY A 22 9.81 3.07 -9.87
C GLY A 22 9.52 2.21 -8.64
N ILE A 23 10.09 2.57 -7.48
CA ILE A 23 9.83 1.96 -6.18
C ILE A 23 8.57 2.52 -5.52
N ARG A 24 8.05 1.82 -4.52
CA ARG A 24 6.87 2.22 -3.73
C ARG A 24 7.15 2.24 -2.25
N GLN A 25 6.35 3.02 -1.52
CA GLN A 25 6.27 2.92 -0.07
C GLN A 25 5.32 1.80 0.35
N CYS A 26 5.55 1.24 1.54
CA CYS A 26 4.69 0.26 2.18
C CYS A 26 3.30 0.86 2.41
N ALA A 27 2.25 0.13 2.06
CA ALA A 27 0.88 0.59 2.25
C ALA A 27 0.41 0.58 3.72
N ASN A 28 1.27 0.12 4.64
CA ASN A 28 1.14 0.48 6.04
C ASN A 28 1.75 1.88 6.24
N MET A 29 0.89 2.91 6.30
CA MET A 29 1.32 4.31 6.32
C MET A 29 2.15 4.67 7.55
N THR A 30 2.04 3.92 8.64
CA THR A 30 2.86 4.09 9.86
C THR A 30 4.25 3.46 9.73
N CYS A 31 4.46 2.52 8.80
CA CYS A 31 5.75 1.87 8.57
C CYS A 31 6.72 2.75 7.79
N GLY A 32 6.24 3.41 6.73
CA GLY A 32 7.05 4.33 5.93
C GLY A 32 8.19 3.70 5.09
N LYS A 33 8.43 2.38 5.18
CA LYS A 33 9.49 1.70 4.41
C LYS A 33 9.26 1.81 2.90
N TRP A 34 10.31 2.08 2.15
CA TRP A 34 10.34 2.05 0.68
C TRP A 34 10.92 0.74 0.15
N GLU A 35 10.49 0.31 -1.03
CA GLU A 35 11.16 -0.78 -1.75
C GLU A 35 12.61 -0.37 -2.06
N GLU A 36 13.54 -1.32 -1.95
CA GLU A 36 14.93 -1.16 -2.40
C GLU A 36 15.07 -1.45 -3.89
N TYR A 37 14.19 -2.29 -4.45
CA TYR A 37 14.09 -2.58 -5.87
C TYR A 37 12.63 -2.79 -6.30
N PRO A 38 12.27 -2.51 -7.57
CA PRO A 38 10.88 -2.57 -8.00
C PRO A 38 10.23 -3.94 -7.79
N ARG A 39 9.04 -3.94 -7.17
CA ARG A 39 8.23 -5.15 -6.88
C ARG A 39 8.77 -6.04 -5.75
N GLU A 40 9.65 -5.54 -4.90
CA GLU A 40 10.06 -6.21 -3.66
C GLU A 40 8.85 -6.53 -2.77
N PHE A 41 7.91 -5.59 -2.64
CA PHE A 41 6.82 -5.71 -1.67
C PHE A 41 5.71 -6.66 -2.12
N ALA A 42 5.21 -7.43 -1.16
CA ALA A 42 4.13 -8.39 -1.39
C ALA A 42 2.80 -7.68 -1.64
N LYS A 43 2.05 -8.14 -2.65
CA LYS A 43 0.70 -7.65 -2.93
C LYS A 43 -0.29 -8.17 -1.89
N CYS A 44 -1.25 -7.33 -1.50
CA CYS A 44 -2.43 -7.77 -0.75
C CYS A 44 -3.08 -8.99 -1.41
N ARG A 45 -3.37 -10.03 -0.63
CA ARG A 45 -3.97 -11.27 -1.15
C ARG A 45 -5.39 -11.09 -1.70
N ARG A 46 -6.13 -10.06 -1.25
CA ARG A 46 -7.50 -9.78 -1.69
C ARG A 46 -7.52 -8.90 -2.95
N CYS A 47 -7.16 -7.63 -2.84
CA CYS A 47 -7.30 -6.71 -3.97
C CYS A 47 -6.13 -6.70 -4.96
N ARG A 48 -4.96 -7.21 -4.57
CA ARG A 48 -3.69 -7.14 -5.34
C ARG A 48 -3.20 -5.70 -5.61
N LYS A 49 -3.87 -4.67 -5.09
CA LYS A 49 -3.60 -3.24 -5.30
C LYS A 49 -2.65 -2.64 -4.26
N ALA A 50 -2.86 -2.88 -2.97
CA ALA A 50 -1.93 -2.45 -1.92
C ALA A 50 -0.71 -3.39 -1.84
N LYS A 51 0.47 -2.85 -1.49
CA LYS A 51 1.75 -3.56 -1.43
C LYS A 51 2.37 -3.34 -0.03
N TYR A 52 2.92 -4.39 0.57
CA TYR A 52 3.45 -4.36 1.94
C TYR A 52 4.85 -4.99 1.99
N CYS A 53 5.72 -4.43 2.83
CA CYS A 53 7.04 -5.01 3.08
C CYS A 53 7.00 -6.37 3.80
N GLY A 54 5.86 -6.75 4.38
CA GLY A 54 5.68 -8.03 5.06
C GLY A 54 4.25 -8.29 5.51
N LYS A 55 3.99 -9.51 5.99
CA LYS A 55 2.68 -9.97 6.46
C LYS A 55 2.17 -9.14 7.66
N GLU A 56 3.07 -8.76 8.56
CA GLU A 56 2.73 -7.94 9.73
C GLU A 56 2.17 -6.58 9.32
N CYS A 57 2.86 -5.86 8.43
CA CYS A 57 2.37 -4.59 7.89
C CYS A 57 1.03 -4.74 7.15
N GLN A 58 0.80 -5.84 6.43
CA GLN A 58 -0.50 -6.10 5.83
C GLN A 58 -1.59 -6.26 6.91
N SER A 59 -1.33 -7.02 7.98
CA SER A 59 -2.28 -7.22 9.07
C SER A 59 -2.60 -5.92 9.81
N THR A 60 -1.59 -5.12 10.16
CA THR A 60 -1.76 -3.84 10.84
C THR A 60 -2.56 -2.86 9.98
N ALA A 61 -2.17 -2.68 8.71
CA ALA A 61 -2.91 -1.81 7.80
C ALA A 61 -4.35 -2.32 7.56
N TRP A 62 -4.59 -3.64 7.61
CA TRP A 62 -5.93 -4.21 7.52
C TRP A 62 -6.83 -3.77 8.67
N SER A 63 -6.33 -3.85 9.91
CA SER A 63 -7.06 -3.39 11.10
C SER A 63 -7.28 -1.88 11.09
N GLU A 64 -6.29 -1.10 10.65
CA GLU A 64 -6.33 0.38 10.66
C GLU A 64 -7.21 0.98 9.56
N GLY A 65 -7.55 0.22 8.52
CA GLY A 65 -8.59 0.65 7.57
C GLY A 65 -8.50 0.11 6.16
N HIS A 66 -7.44 -0.60 5.77
CA HIS A 66 -7.33 -1.18 4.42
C HIS A 66 -8.53 -2.07 4.06
N ARG A 67 -9.15 -2.70 5.06
CA ARG A 67 -10.37 -3.50 4.87
C ARG A 67 -11.53 -2.74 4.23
N PHE A 68 -11.60 -1.43 4.37
CA PHE A 68 -12.69 -0.58 3.87
C PHE A 68 -12.43 -0.03 2.46
N TRP A 69 -11.18 -0.09 1.97
CA TRP A 69 -10.78 0.46 0.67
C TRP A 69 -10.00 -0.52 -0.21
N CYS A 70 -10.02 -1.80 0.15
CA CYS A 70 -9.26 -2.87 -0.48
C CYS A 70 -9.28 -2.82 -2.02
#